data_AF-A0A497N148-F1
#
_entry.id   AF-A0A497N148-F1
#
_cell.length_a   1.000
_cell.length_b   1.000
_cell.length_c   1.000
_cell.angle_alpha   90.00
_cell.angle_beta   90.00
_cell.angle_gamma   90.00
#
_symmetry.space_group_name_H-M   'P 1'
#
loop_
_entity.id
_entity.type
_entity.pdbx_description
1 polymer ?
#
loop_
_entity_poly.entity_id
_entity_poly.type
_entity_poly.pdbx_seq_one_letter_code
_entity_poly.pdbx_strand_id
1 'polypeptide(L)' 'MSIKIDGDKFYVLAAGNEKWIYRSERDAIVSLREMLVKKKELGEEDISILEINIKGEKWQIKQIPWSKIAIALIRGEL' A
#
# COMPACT_ATOMS: atom_id res chain seq x y z
N MET A 1 14.30 14.17 -6.71
CA MET A 1 12.95 13.61 -6.93
C MET A 1 12.08 14.01 -5.75
N SER A 2 11.00 14.75 -5.97
CA SER A 2 10.02 15.09 -4.94
C SER A 2 8.74 14.29 -5.19
N ILE A 3 8.24 13.62 -4.16
CA ILE A 3 6.94 12.95 -4.23
C ILE A 3 5.87 14.02 -3.95
N LYS A 4 4.93 14.17 -4.88
CA LYS A 4 3.77 15.04 -4.69
C LYS A 4 2.65 14.20 -4.05
N ILE A 5 2.46 14.41 -2.75
CA ILE A 5 1.34 13.85 -1.98
C ILE A 5 0.14 14.77 -2.22
N ASP A 6 -1.00 14.20 -2.60
CA ASP A 6 -2.23 14.96 -2.77
C ASP A 6 -2.99 14.97 -1.43
N GLY A 7 -3.00 16.13 -0.76
CA GLY A 7 -3.64 16.31 0.54
C GLY A 7 -2.80 15.83 1.73
N ASP A 8 -3.47 15.30 2.76
CA ASP A 8 -2.85 14.93 4.04
C ASP A 8 -2.63 13.41 4.20
N LYS A 9 -2.86 12.61 3.16
CA LYS A 9 -2.78 11.15 3.23
C LYS A 9 -1.99 10.55 2.07
N PHE A 10 -1.23 9.51 2.38
CA PHE A 10 -0.58 8.67 1.39
C PHE A 10 -0.46 7.24 1.90
N TYR A 11 -0.10 6.33 1.01
CA TYR A 11 -0.01 4.91 1.29
C TYR A 11 1.40 4.40 1.00
N VAL A 12 1.92 3.52 1.85
CA VAL A 12 3.21 2.86 1.66
C VAL A 12 2.97 1.38 1.46
N LEU A 13 3.34 0.85 0.30
CA LEU A 13 3.47 -0.59 0.08
C LEU A 13 4.90 -0.98 0.48
N ALA A 14 5.04 -1.87 1.45
CA ALA A 14 6.29 -2.56 1.73
C ALA A 14 6.15 -4.02 1.26
N ALA A 15 7.07 -4.46 0.41
CA ALA A 15 7.16 -5.85 -0.03
C ALA A 15 8.61 -6.32 0.11
N GLY A 16 8.88 -7.18 1.10
CA GLY A 16 10.23 -7.54 1.52
C GLY A 16 11.05 -6.30 1.89
N ASN A 17 12.14 -6.06 1.17
CA ASN A 17 13.04 -4.92 1.40
C ASN A 17 12.68 -3.66 0.60
N GLU A 18 11.73 -3.76 -0.33
CA GLU A 18 11.35 -2.67 -1.21
C GLU A 18 10.14 -1.92 -0.65
N LYS A 19 10.12 -0.59 -0.83
CA LYS A 19 9.04 0.29 -0.36
C LYS A 19 8.65 1.27 -1.45
N TRP A 20 7.36 1.46 -1.66
CA TRP A 20 6.80 2.38 -2.65
C TRP A 20 5.69 3.23 -2.03
N ILE A 21 5.59 4.48 -2.47
CA ILE A 21 4.63 5.45 -1.97
C ILE A 21 3.58 5.70 -3.04
N TYR A 22 2.31 5.66 -2.63
CA TYR A 22 1.14 5.86 -3.48
C TYR A 22 0.23 6.94 -2.90
N ARG A 23 -0.56 7.56 -3.76
CA ARG A 23 -1.50 8.61 -3.37
C ARG A 23 -2.82 8.04 -2.85
N SER A 24 -3.17 6.82 -3.25
CA SER A 24 -4.40 6.16 -2.84
C SER A 24 -4.17 4.70 -2.42
N GLU A 25 -5.06 4.18 -1.58
CA GLU A 25 -5.09 2.77 -1.18
C GLU A 25 -5.22 1.86 -2.42
N ARG A 26 -6.07 2.29 -3.36
CA ARG A 26 -6.29 1.62 -4.64
C ARG A 26 -5.00 1.45 -5.43
N ASP A 27 -4.23 2.52 -5.62
CA ASP A 27 -2.99 2.44 -6.40
C ASP A 27 -1.97 1.50 -5.76
N ALA A 28 -1.89 1.50 -4.43
CA ALA A 28 -1.03 0.57 -3.69
C ALA A 28 -1.45 -0.89 -3.90
N ILE A 29 -2.76 -1.19 -3.86
CA ILE A 29 -3.28 -2.55 -4.08
C ILE A 29 -3.10 -2.99 -5.54
N VAL A 30 -3.33 -2.11 -6.52
CA VAL A 30 -3.08 -2.40 -7.94
C VAL A 30 -1.60 -2.73 -8.15
N SER A 31 -0.70 -1.92 -7.59
CA SER A 31 0.73 -2.16 -7.73
C SER A 31 1.17 -3.45 -7.02
N LEU A 32 0.58 -3.79 -5.87
CA LEU A 32 0.80 -5.07 -5.21
C LEU A 32 0.39 -6.24 -6.11
N ARG A 33 -0.79 -6.17 -6.74
CA ARG A 33 -1.26 -7.19 -7.68
C ARG A 33 -0.25 -7.39 -8.82
N GLU A 34 0.23 -6.31 -9.42
CA GLU A 34 1.24 -6.38 -10.48
C GLU A 34 2.55 -7.01 -10.00
N MET A 35 2.97 -6.71 -8.78
CA MET A 35 4.16 -7.32 -8.18
C MET A 35 3.98 -8.82 -7.96
N LEU A 36 2.84 -9.26 -7.44
CA LEU A 36 2.53 -10.68 -7.22
C LEU A 36 2.48 -11.47 -8.53
N VAL A 37 2.03 -10.86 -9.63
CA VAL A 37 2.07 -11.48 -10.96
C VAL A 37 3.52 -11.63 -11.47
N LYS A 38 4.41 -10.69 -11.15
CA LYS A 38 5.80 -10.64 -11.66
C LYS A 38 6.81 -11.37 -10.76
N LYS A 39 6.61 -11.36 -9.44
CA LYS A 39 7.49 -11.93 -8.40
C LYS A 39 6.68 -12.97 -7.62
N LYS A 40 6.94 -14.25 -7.87
CA LYS A 40 6.14 -15.38 -7.36
C LYS A 40 6.47 -15.79 -5.91
N GLU A 41 7.35 -15.06 -5.23
CA GLU A 41 7.98 -15.48 -3.97
C GLU A 41 7.67 -14.58 -2.76
N LEU A 42 6.71 -13.65 -2.86
CA LEU A 42 6.34 -12.79 -1.74
C LEU A 42 5.22 -13.44 -0.92
N GLY A 43 5.50 -13.77 0.33
CA GLY A 43 4.51 -14.24 1.30
C GLY A 43 3.66 -13.09 1.86
N GLU A 44 2.54 -13.42 2.49
CA GLU A 44 1.70 -12.43 3.21
C GLU A 44 2.50 -11.66 4.27
N GLU A 45 3.38 -12.35 4.99
CA GLU A 45 4.25 -11.78 6.02
C GLU A 45 5.27 -10.76 5.49
N ASP A 46 5.59 -10.83 4.20
CA ASP A 46 6.52 -9.90 3.55
C ASP A 46 5.81 -8.64 3.02
N ILE A 47 4.47 -8.61 3.06
CA ILE A 47 3.67 -7.57 2.41
C ILE A 47 2.88 -6.78 3.46
N SER A 48 3.03 -5.46 3.42
CA SER A 48 2.15 -4.57 4.18
C SER A 48 1.82 -3.31 3.40
N ILE A 49 0.58 -2.83 3.56
CA ILE A 49 0.16 -1.50 3.10
C ILE A 49 -0.12 -0.64 4.33
N LEU A 50 0.57 0.48 4.45
CA LEU A 50 0.41 1.44 5.54
C LEU A 50 -0.29 2.70 5.03
N GLU A 51 -1.39 3.10 5.66
CA GLU A 51 -1.95 4.45 5.54
C GLU A 51 -1.16 5.39 6.44
N ILE A 52 -0.60 6.44 5.85
CA ILE A 52 0.07 7.53 6.55
C ILE A 52 -0.79 8.78 6.43
N ASN A 53 -1.19 9.32 7.57
CA ASN A 53 -1.90 10.59 7.66
C ASN A 53 -0.99 11.63 8.33
N ILE A 54 -0.68 12.69 7.60
CA ILE A 54 0.21 13.78 8.03
C ILE A 54 -0.56 15.00 8.54
N LYS A 55 -1.89 14.91 8.69
CA LYS A 55 -2.71 16.00 9.20
C LYS A 55 -2.41 16.27 10.68
N GLY A 56 -2.01 17.51 10.98
CA GLY A 56 -1.70 17.96 12.33
C GLY A 56 -0.23 17.76 12.71
N GLU A 57 0.09 17.86 13.99
CA GLU A 57 1.47 17.83 14.48
C GLU A 57 2.07 16.41 14.57
N LYS A 58 1.21 15.39 14.71
CA LYS A 58 1.63 13.99 14.88
C LYS A 58 1.16 13.16 13.71
N TRP A 59 2.11 12.50 13.05
CA TRP A 59 1.80 11.58 11.97
C TRP A 59 1.10 10.35 12.53
N GLN A 60 0.04 9.92 11.85
CA GLN A 60 -0.65 8.68 12.17
C GLN A 60 -0.29 7.62 11.14
N ILE A 61 0.10 6.46 11.63
CA ILE A 61 0.47 5.29 10.81
C ILE A 61 -0.52 4.18 11.15
N LYS A 62 -1.21 3.66 10.14
CA LYS A 62 -2.14 2.55 10.30
C LYS A 62 -1.87 1.50 9.23
N GLN A 63 -1.73 0.24 9.63
CA GLN A 63 -1.66 -0.85 8.67
C GLN A 63 -3.07 -1.17 8.16
N ILE A 64 -3.20 -1.34 6.84
CA ILE A 64 -4.43 -1.83 6.23
C ILE A 64 -4.57 -3.32 6.57
N PRO A 65 -5.73 -3.77 7.09
CA PRO A 65 -5.95 -5.17 7.41
C PRO A 65 -5.79 -6.06 6.17
N TRP A 66 -5.12 -7.20 6.33
CA TRP A 66 -4.90 -8.14 5.22
C TRP A 66 -6.20 -8.63 4.61
N SER A 67 -7.23 -8.88 5.42
CA SER A 67 -8.56 -9.26 4.95
C SER A 67 -9.15 -8.25 3.95
N LYS A 68 -8.90 -6.95 4.13
CA LYS A 68 -9.33 -5.91 3.19
C LYS A 68 -8.56 -5.99 1.87
N ILE A 69 -7.24 -6.19 1.94
CA ILE A 69 -6.36 -6.34 0.78
C ILE A 69 -6.77 -7.57 -0.03
N ALA A 70 -6.94 -8.72 0.63
CA ALA A 70 -7.34 -9.98 0.00
C ALA A 70 -8.69 -9.85 -0.72
N ILE A 71 -9.70 -9.23 -0.09
CA ILE A 71 -11.00 -8.98 -0.74
C ILE A 71 -10.84 -8.10 -1.99
N ALA A 72 -10.05 -7.03 -1.92
CA ALA A 72 -9.81 -6.16 -3.07
C ALA A 72 -9.11 -6.89 -4.23
N LEU A 73 -8.14 -7.76 -3.92
CA LEU A 73 -7.45 -8.60 -4.90
C LEU A 73 -8.40 -9.63 -5.55
N ILE A 74 -9.25 -10.29 -4.77
CA ILE A 74 -10.19 -11.32 -5.25
C ILE A 74 -11.26 -10.71 -6.16
N ARG A 75 -11.85 -9.58 -5.76
CA ARG A 75 -12.95 -8.97 -6.51
C ARG A 75 -12.52 -8.42 -7.87
N GLY A 76 -11.23 -8.14 -8.04
CA GLY A 76 -10.75 -7.38 -9.20
C GLY A 76 -11.37 -5.98 -9.29
N GLU A 77 -12.08 -5.53 -8.23
CA GLU A 77 -12.71 -4.23 -8.12
C GLU A 77 -11.66 -3.19 -7.75
N LEU A 78 -10.87 -2.79 -8.74
CA LEU A 78 -10.19 -1.49 -8.80
C LEU A 78 -10.29 -0.97 -10.23
#